data_AF-A0A059LP00-F1
#
_entry.id   AF-A0A059LP00-F1
#
_cell.length_a   1.000
_cell.length_b   1.000
_cell.length_c   1.000
_cell.angle_alpha   90.00
_cell.angle_beta   90.00
_cell.angle_gamma   90.00
#
_symmetry.space_group_name_H-M   'P 1'
#
loop_
_entity.id
_entity.type
_entity.pdbx_description
1 polymer ?
#
loop_
_entity_poly.entity_id
_entity_poly.type
_entity_poly.pdbx_seq_one_letter_code
_entity_poly.pdbx_strand_id
1 'polypeptide(L)'
;MASVESLRADVARDPTNEAAWRELLGELKKDPDAADQVRVVYEDLLRQYPTAAVYWKEYCDFELRTSGEEAVKSLFGRCLLRCPVPELWRMYIRIIRKTTDPQGPSGLPEIRQALEFTLDRLGEDCASGPIWEEYLDLLFSPPPGSEACLALFGPDPGTRAAALRTAYQRALSAPHSALESAWQAYEAFEQSGSNRTLSKRALDEWRPRYHAARAL
;
A
#
# COMPACT_ATOMS: atom_id res chain seq x y z
N MET A 1 -37.10 15.40 2.59
CA MET A 1 -35.74 15.27 2.02
C MET A 1 -35.42 16.58 1.35
N ALA A 2 -34.25 17.16 1.62
CA ALA A 2 -33.81 18.37 0.93
C ALA A 2 -33.57 18.07 -0.56
N SER A 3 -33.81 19.04 -1.44
CA SER A 3 -33.49 18.87 -2.86
C SER A 3 -31.97 18.94 -3.08
N VAL A 4 -31.46 18.28 -4.13
CA VAL A 4 -30.04 18.35 -4.52
C VAL A 4 -29.57 19.80 -4.71
N GLU A 5 -30.43 20.67 -5.25
CA GLU A 5 -30.15 22.11 -5.41
C GLU A 5 -29.96 22.82 -4.06
N SER A 6 -30.81 22.54 -3.07
CA SER A 6 -30.66 23.07 -1.71
C SER A 6 -29.33 22.64 -1.09
N LEU A 7 -29.00 21.34 -1.21
CA LEU A 7 -27.77 20.79 -0.65
C LEU A 7 -26.51 21.36 -1.30
N ARG A 8 -26.54 21.62 -2.61
CA ARG A 8 -25.46 22.34 -3.31
C ARG A 8 -25.30 23.78 -2.80
N ALA A 9 -26.40 24.47 -2.57
CA ALA A 9 -26.36 25.84 -2.02
C ALA A 9 -25.83 25.86 -0.58
N ASP A 10 -26.19 24.86 0.23
CA ASP A 10 -25.71 24.74 1.61
C ASP A 10 -24.20 24.51 1.67
N VAL A 11 -23.68 23.61 0.82
CA VAL A 11 -22.24 23.37 0.66
C VAL A 11 -21.51 24.60 0.14
N ALA A 12 -22.07 25.33 -0.83
CA ALA A 12 -21.46 26.55 -1.35
C ALA A 12 -21.42 27.69 -0.32
N ARG A 13 -22.43 27.75 0.57
CA ARG A 13 -22.51 28.73 1.66
C ARG A 13 -21.50 28.41 2.76
N ASP A 14 -21.33 27.14 3.10
CA ASP A 14 -20.36 26.68 4.09
C ASP A 14 -19.60 25.42 3.61
N PRO A 15 -18.49 25.62 2.89
CA PRO A 15 -17.65 24.52 2.42
C PRO A 15 -16.99 23.73 3.55
N THR A 16 -16.97 24.26 4.77
CA THR A 16 -16.41 23.55 5.94
C THR A 16 -17.40 22.60 6.61
N ASN A 17 -18.68 22.66 6.23
CA ASN A 17 -19.69 21.77 6.75
C ASN A 17 -19.60 20.37 6.13
N GLU A 18 -18.82 19.52 6.78
CA GLU A 18 -18.62 18.12 6.40
C GLU A 18 -19.92 17.32 6.23
N ALA A 19 -20.92 17.58 7.08
CA ALA A 19 -22.19 16.87 7.04
C ALA A 19 -22.99 17.22 5.77
N ALA A 20 -22.93 18.48 5.31
CA ALA A 20 -23.60 18.92 4.08
C ALA A 20 -23.02 18.22 2.85
N TRP A 21 -21.69 18.05 2.79
CA TRP A 21 -21.04 17.28 1.73
C TRP A 21 -21.49 15.82 1.71
N ARG A 22 -21.54 15.18 2.89
CA ARG A 22 -21.98 13.79 3.02
C ARG A 22 -23.44 13.60 2.60
N GLU A 23 -24.32 14.54 2.97
CA GLU A 23 -25.72 14.51 2.57
C GLU A 23 -25.88 14.70 1.05
N LEU A 24 -25.18 15.68 0.45
CA LEU A 24 -25.20 15.91 -0.99
C LEU A 24 -24.71 14.67 -1.78
N LEU A 25 -23.58 14.09 -1.38
CA LEU A 25 -23.07 12.86 -2.00
C LEU A 25 -24.03 11.70 -1.79
N GLY A 26 -24.66 11.59 -0.62
CA GLY A 26 -25.63 10.57 -0.29
C GLY A 26 -26.87 10.61 -1.18
N GLU A 27 -27.42 11.81 -1.42
CA GLU A 27 -28.57 11.98 -2.32
C GLU A 27 -28.19 11.72 -3.79
N LEU A 28 -27.06 12.26 -4.27
CA LEU A 28 -26.62 12.06 -5.66
C LEU A 28 -26.34 10.59 -5.98
N LYS A 29 -25.73 9.83 -5.05
CA LYS A 29 -25.41 8.41 -5.26
C LYS A 29 -26.64 7.51 -5.34
N LYS A 30 -27.85 7.99 -5.02
CA LYS A 30 -29.10 7.23 -5.20
C LYS A 30 -29.51 7.14 -6.67
N ASP A 31 -29.05 8.08 -7.49
CA ASP A 31 -29.32 8.14 -8.92
C ASP A 31 -28.11 7.60 -9.70
N PRO A 32 -28.23 6.44 -10.38
CA PRO A 32 -27.15 5.89 -11.21
C PRO A 32 -26.69 6.83 -12.33
N ASP A 33 -27.57 7.69 -12.84
CA ASP A 33 -27.28 8.61 -13.94
C ASP A 33 -26.55 9.89 -13.45
N ALA A 34 -26.45 10.09 -12.14
CA ALA A 34 -25.79 11.23 -11.54
C ALA A 34 -24.27 11.04 -11.36
N ALA A 35 -23.65 10.04 -11.98
CA ALA A 35 -22.23 9.71 -11.77
C ALA A 35 -21.29 10.89 -12.01
N ASP A 36 -21.48 11.66 -13.09
CA ASP A 36 -20.67 12.84 -13.38
C ASP A 36 -20.85 13.95 -12.34
N GLN A 37 -22.06 14.09 -11.80
CA GLN A 37 -22.31 15.04 -10.71
C GLN A 37 -21.61 14.62 -9.42
N VAL A 38 -21.58 13.31 -9.11
CA VAL A 38 -20.86 12.77 -7.96
C VAL A 38 -19.35 13.04 -8.09
N ARG A 39 -18.77 12.88 -9.29
CA ARG A 39 -17.37 13.21 -9.55
C ARG A 39 -17.06 14.67 -9.28
N VAL A 40 -17.88 15.59 -9.80
CA VAL A 40 -17.73 17.03 -9.57
C VAL A 40 -17.73 17.34 -8.07
N VAL A 41 -18.66 16.75 -7.32
CA VAL A 41 -18.75 16.99 -5.86
C VAL A 41 -17.53 16.42 -5.13
N TYR A 42 -17.01 15.25 -5.50
CA TYR A 42 -15.76 14.73 -4.91
C TYR A 42 -14.55 15.62 -5.24
N GLU A 43 -14.43 16.11 -6.47
CA GLU A 43 -13.36 17.03 -6.86
C GLU A 43 -13.42 18.32 -6.03
N ASP A 44 -14.60 18.90 -5.83
CA ASP A 44 -14.77 20.09 -4.98
C ASP A 44 -14.47 19.80 -3.52
N LEU A 45 -14.97 18.69 -2.99
CA LEU A 45 -14.71 18.24 -1.62
C LEU A 45 -13.21 18.05 -1.36
N LEU A 46 -12.48 17.43 -2.30
CA LEU A 46 -11.06 17.14 -2.16
C LEU A 46 -10.17 18.37 -2.44
N ARG A 47 -10.69 19.41 -3.09
CA ARG A 47 -10.04 20.73 -3.08
C ARG A 47 -10.07 21.35 -1.69
N GLN A 48 -11.18 21.19 -0.95
CA GLN A 48 -11.32 21.67 0.41
C GLN A 48 -10.57 20.80 1.44
N TYR A 49 -10.62 19.47 1.28
CA TYR A 49 -10.01 18.50 2.20
C TYR A 49 -8.98 17.59 1.50
N PRO A 50 -7.86 18.14 1.03
CA PRO A 50 -6.90 17.41 0.19
C PRO A 50 -6.17 16.26 0.90
N THR A 51 -6.11 16.30 2.23
CA THR A 51 -5.44 15.28 3.05
C THR A 51 -6.43 14.34 3.74
N ALA A 52 -7.73 14.45 3.47
CA ALA A 52 -8.74 13.57 4.05
C ALA A 52 -8.77 12.22 3.34
N ALA A 53 -8.01 11.25 3.87
CA ALA A 53 -7.92 9.91 3.31
C ALA A 53 -9.28 9.22 3.16
N VAL A 54 -10.23 9.50 4.05
CA VAL A 54 -11.59 8.95 4.00
C VAL A 54 -12.27 9.28 2.66
N TYR A 55 -12.24 10.54 2.22
CA TYR A 55 -12.88 10.92 0.96
C TYR A 55 -12.12 10.44 -0.27
N TRP A 56 -10.79 10.37 -0.21
CA TRP A 56 -10.01 9.74 -1.27
C TRP A 56 -10.38 8.26 -1.42
N LYS A 57 -10.51 7.51 -0.32
CA LYS A 57 -10.94 6.10 -0.33
C LYS A 57 -12.35 5.96 -0.90
N GLU A 58 -13.30 6.75 -0.41
CA GLU A 58 -14.68 6.73 -0.90
C GLU A 58 -14.80 7.11 -2.38
N TYR A 59 -13.94 8.01 -2.86
CA TYR A 59 -13.92 8.38 -4.27
C TYR A 59 -13.30 7.28 -5.14
N CYS A 60 -12.18 6.69 -4.72
CA CYS A 60 -11.59 5.53 -5.37
C CYS A 60 -12.56 4.34 -5.42
N ASP A 61 -13.29 4.06 -4.34
CA ASP A 61 -14.29 2.99 -4.30
C ASP A 61 -15.49 3.30 -5.20
N PHE A 62 -15.86 4.57 -5.34
CA PHE A 62 -16.88 5.00 -6.29
C PHE A 62 -16.43 4.78 -7.74
N GLU A 63 -15.27 5.28 -8.14
CA GLU A 63 -14.74 5.10 -9.50
C GLU A 63 -14.51 3.62 -9.84
N LEU A 64 -14.07 2.82 -8.86
CA LEU A 64 -13.90 1.37 -9.06
C LEU A 64 -15.23 0.71 -9.46
N ARG A 65 -16.36 1.16 -8.90
CA ARG A 65 -17.69 0.63 -9.22
C ARG A 65 -18.26 1.17 -10.52
N THR A 66 -17.97 2.42 -10.88
CA THR A 66 -18.61 3.10 -12.03
C THR A 66 -17.78 3.08 -13.31
N SER A 67 -16.46 3.05 -13.19
CA SER A 67 -15.52 3.25 -14.31
C SER A 67 -14.36 2.26 -14.33
N GLY A 68 -14.26 1.39 -13.32
CA GLY A 68 -13.26 0.33 -13.26
C GLY A 68 -11.89 0.81 -12.78
N GLU A 69 -10.91 -0.09 -12.89
CA GLU A 69 -9.61 0.06 -12.23
C GLU A 69 -8.73 1.16 -12.84
N GLU A 70 -8.83 1.41 -14.15
CA GLU A 70 -8.03 2.45 -14.82
C GLU A 70 -8.37 3.87 -14.33
N ALA A 71 -9.66 4.13 -14.02
CA ALA A 71 -10.08 5.39 -13.43
C ALA A 71 -9.42 5.59 -12.05
N VAL A 72 -9.37 4.53 -11.23
CA VAL A 72 -8.75 4.58 -9.90
C VAL A 72 -7.23 4.78 -9.96
N LYS A 73 -6.55 4.17 -10.95
CA LYS A 73 -5.11 4.40 -11.17
C LYS A 73 -4.79 5.86 -11.39
N SER A 74 -5.63 6.58 -12.14
CA SER A 74 -5.47 8.04 -12.34
C SER A 74 -5.63 8.84 -11.03
N LEU A 75 -6.50 8.38 -10.11
CA LEU A 75 -6.69 9.00 -8.80
C LEU A 75 -5.46 8.84 -7.91
N PHE A 76 -4.81 7.68 -7.93
CA PHE A 76 -3.62 7.43 -7.11
C PHE A 76 -2.47 8.40 -7.38
N GLY A 77 -2.27 8.79 -8.65
CA GLY A 77 -1.29 9.81 -9.01
C GLY A 77 -1.52 11.18 -8.36
N ARG A 78 -2.75 11.47 -7.92
CA ARG A 78 -3.12 12.73 -7.26
C ARG A 78 -3.14 12.63 -5.74
N CYS A 79 -3.50 11.47 -5.20
CA CYS A 79 -3.75 11.32 -3.75
C CYS A 79 -2.58 10.75 -2.96
N LEU A 80 -1.79 9.81 -3.50
CA LEU A 80 -0.82 9.05 -2.71
C LEU A 80 0.27 9.94 -2.08
N LEU A 81 0.82 10.87 -2.85
CA LEU A 81 1.85 11.79 -2.35
C LEU A 81 1.26 12.98 -1.57
N ARG A 82 -0.01 13.31 -1.80
CA ARG A 82 -0.71 14.42 -1.12
C ARG A 82 -1.27 14.00 0.24
N CYS A 83 -1.59 12.72 0.40
CA CYS A 83 -2.18 12.12 1.59
C CYS A 83 -1.46 10.79 1.88
N PRO A 84 -0.27 10.83 2.51
CA PRO A 84 0.54 9.64 2.78
C PRO A 84 -0.01 8.85 3.97
N VAL A 85 -1.24 8.34 3.85
CA VAL A 85 -1.92 7.54 4.88
C VAL A 85 -1.83 6.07 4.48
N PRO A 86 -1.32 5.16 5.34
CA PRO A 86 -1.13 3.74 5.02
C PRO A 86 -2.34 3.07 4.37
N GLU A 87 -3.54 3.41 4.83
CA GLU A 87 -4.80 2.89 4.28
C GLU A 87 -5.04 3.18 2.79
N LEU A 88 -4.62 4.34 2.27
CA LEU A 88 -4.71 4.64 0.84
C LEU A 88 -3.69 3.86 0.03
N TRP A 89 -2.48 3.70 0.58
CA TRP A 89 -1.40 2.97 -0.07
C TRP A 89 -1.68 1.46 -0.11
N ARG A 90 -2.30 0.91 0.93
CA ARG A 90 -2.81 -0.47 0.91
C ARG A 90 -3.90 -0.66 -0.14
N MET A 91 -4.78 0.31 -0.32
CA MET A 91 -5.75 0.28 -1.42
C MET A 91 -5.06 0.29 -2.79
N TYR A 92 -4.02 1.11 -2.96
CA TYR A 92 -3.19 1.13 -4.16
C TYR A 92 -2.57 -0.24 -4.46
N ILE A 93 -1.87 -0.85 -3.49
CA ILE A 93 -1.29 -2.19 -3.62
C ILE A 93 -2.36 -3.21 -4.01
N ARG A 94 -3.53 -3.19 -3.34
CA ARG A 94 -4.66 -4.09 -3.65
C ARG A 94 -5.12 -3.96 -5.10
N ILE A 95 -5.23 -2.74 -5.63
CA ILE A 95 -5.66 -2.51 -7.01
C ILE A 95 -4.61 -3.00 -8.00
N ILE A 96 -3.33 -2.70 -7.78
CA ILE A 96 -2.23 -3.20 -8.63
C ILE A 96 -2.28 -4.74 -8.70
N ARG A 97 -2.38 -5.42 -7.55
CA ARG A 97 -2.47 -6.89 -7.50
C ARG A 97 -3.69 -7.46 -8.21
N LYS A 98 -4.81 -6.73 -8.20
CA LYS A 98 -6.04 -7.15 -8.88
C LYS A 98 -5.93 -6.99 -10.40
N THR A 99 -5.24 -5.95 -10.86
CA THR A 99 -5.12 -5.60 -12.29
C THR A 99 -3.96 -6.28 -13.00
N THR A 100 -3.03 -6.81 -12.22
CA THR A 100 -1.82 -7.48 -12.67
C THR A 100 -1.93 -8.97 -12.38
N ASP A 101 -1.08 -9.82 -12.97
CA ASP A 101 -1.02 -11.26 -12.64
C ASP A 101 -0.31 -11.48 -11.27
N PRO A 102 -1.05 -11.71 -10.17
CA PRO A 102 -0.47 -11.65 -8.83
C PRO A 102 0.34 -12.88 -8.45
N GLN A 103 0.30 -13.93 -9.27
CA GLN A 103 1.02 -15.18 -9.05
C GLN A 103 1.93 -15.54 -10.24
N GLY A 104 1.70 -14.94 -11.40
CA GLY A 104 2.49 -15.21 -12.58
C GLY A 104 3.71 -14.30 -12.75
N PRO A 105 4.67 -14.77 -13.55
CA PRO A 105 5.97 -14.13 -13.70
C PRO A 105 5.91 -12.72 -14.30
N SER A 106 4.88 -12.40 -15.09
CA SER A 106 4.74 -11.08 -15.70
C SER A 106 4.33 -10.01 -14.69
N GLY A 107 3.60 -10.37 -13.64
CA GLY A 107 3.00 -9.41 -12.72
C GLY A 107 3.74 -9.20 -11.41
N LEU A 108 4.47 -10.21 -10.95
CA LEU A 108 5.26 -10.11 -9.71
C LEU A 108 6.27 -8.95 -9.69
N PRO A 109 7.00 -8.62 -10.78
CA PRO A 109 7.90 -7.47 -10.80
C PRO A 109 7.19 -6.13 -10.61
N GLU A 110 5.98 -5.98 -11.17
CA GLU A 110 5.18 -4.75 -11.03
C GLU A 110 4.63 -4.62 -9.61
N ILE A 111 4.16 -5.71 -9.01
CA ILE A 111 3.69 -5.73 -7.62
C ILE A 111 4.85 -5.44 -6.66
N ARG A 112 6.03 -6.03 -6.92
CA ARG A 112 7.25 -5.74 -6.17
C ARG A 112 7.59 -4.26 -6.23
N GLN A 113 7.56 -3.66 -7.41
CA GLN A 113 7.84 -2.24 -7.59
C GLN A 113 6.83 -1.35 -6.83
N ALA A 114 5.54 -1.70 -6.86
CA ALA A 114 4.51 -0.97 -6.12
C ALA A 114 4.71 -1.06 -4.60
N LEU A 115 5.10 -2.23 -4.08
CA LEU A 115 5.43 -2.42 -2.66
C LEU A 115 6.70 -1.66 -2.26
N GLU A 116 7.76 -1.72 -3.09
CA GLU A 116 9.00 -0.97 -2.85
C GLU A 116 8.72 0.54 -2.82
N PHE A 117 7.96 1.07 -3.78
CA PHE A 117 7.54 2.47 -3.80
C PHE A 117 6.74 2.86 -2.55
N THR A 118 5.87 1.96 -2.07
CA THR A 118 5.10 2.19 -0.84
C THR A 118 6.01 2.22 0.39
N LEU A 119 6.92 1.26 0.51
CA LEU A 119 7.86 1.16 1.64
C LEU A 119 8.89 2.29 1.65
N ASP A 120 9.24 2.87 0.51
CA ASP A 120 10.08 4.06 0.43
C ASP A 120 9.39 5.31 1.02
N ARG A 121 8.05 5.31 1.08
CA ARG A 121 7.27 6.44 1.60
C ARG A 121 6.75 6.21 3.01
N LEU A 122 6.34 4.98 3.32
CA LEU A 122 5.64 4.63 4.54
C LEU A 122 6.33 3.55 5.36
N GLY A 123 7.49 3.03 4.91
CA GLY A 123 8.14 1.90 5.58
C GLY A 123 8.54 2.18 7.03
N GLU A 124 8.73 3.45 7.39
CA GLU A 124 9.06 3.89 8.77
C GLU A 124 7.82 4.21 9.63
N ASP A 125 6.61 4.07 9.08
CA ASP A 125 5.36 4.25 9.83
C ASP A 125 5.09 3.01 10.72
N CYS A 126 4.66 3.22 11.97
CA CYS A 126 4.41 2.11 12.89
C CYS A 126 3.29 1.16 12.45
N ALA A 127 2.34 1.66 11.65
CA ALA A 127 1.27 0.89 11.04
C ALA A 127 1.66 0.23 9.70
N SER A 128 2.91 0.38 9.23
CA SER A 128 3.38 -0.22 7.98
C SER A 128 3.64 -1.73 8.04
N GLY A 129 3.51 -2.36 9.21
CA GLY A 129 3.77 -3.79 9.40
C GLY A 129 3.11 -4.71 8.37
N PRO A 130 1.80 -4.56 8.07
CA PRO A 130 1.13 -5.35 7.03
C PRO A 130 1.70 -5.15 5.62
N ILE A 131 2.30 -4.00 5.33
CA ILE A 131 2.95 -3.72 4.03
C ILE A 131 4.30 -4.45 3.95
N TRP A 132 5.06 -4.46 5.05
CA TRP A 132 6.29 -5.24 5.18
C TRP A 132 6.04 -6.74 5.05
N GLU A 133 5.01 -7.26 5.73
CA GLU A 133 4.61 -8.67 5.63
C GLU A 133 4.27 -9.03 4.18
N GLU A 134 3.47 -8.21 3.50
CA GLU A 134 3.11 -8.46 2.11
C GLU A 134 4.32 -8.41 1.16
N TYR A 135 5.28 -7.50 1.40
CA TYR A 135 6.52 -7.43 0.63
C TYR A 135 7.41 -8.65 0.85
N LEU A 136 7.60 -9.07 2.10
CA LEU A 136 8.38 -10.26 2.41
C LEU A 136 7.70 -11.50 1.82
N ASP A 137 6.39 -11.67 2.01
CA ASP A 137 5.64 -12.80 1.46
C ASP A 137 5.78 -12.88 -0.08
N LEU A 138 5.70 -11.75 -0.78
CA LEU A 138 5.91 -11.69 -2.23
C LEU A 138 7.29 -12.24 -2.63
N LEU A 139 8.34 -11.85 -1.91
CA LEU A 139 9.72 -12.24 -2.23
C LEU A 139 10.02 -13.70 -1.88
N PHE A 140 9.45 -14.21 -0.79
CA PHE A 140 9.76 -15.54 -0.26
C PHE A 140 8.82 -16.65 -0.77
N SER A 141 7.60 -16.31 -1.18
CA SER A 141 6.60 -17.29 -1.65
C SER A 141 7.04 -18.08 -2.89
N PRO A 142 7.70 -17.50 -3.92
CA PRO A 142 8.09 -18.25 -5.11
C PRO A 142 9.14 -19.33 -4.82
N PRO A 143 8.87 -20.60 -5.17
CA PRO A 143 9.83 -21.68 -5.02
C PRO A 143 11.12 -21.40 -5.81
N PRO A 144 12.31 -21.75 -5.28
CA PRO A 144 13.56 -21.59 -6.02
C PRO A 144 13.52 -22.29 -7.38
N GLY A 145 13.89 -21.57 -8.44
CA GLY A 145 13.90 -22.08 -9.82
C GLY A 145 12.55 -22.04 -10.54
N SER A 146 11.46 -21.63 -9.88
CA SER A 146 10.19 -21.37 -10.58
C SER A 146 10.27 -20.15 -11.50
N GLU A 147 9.40 -20.07 -12.50
CA GLU A 147 9.30 -18.89 -13.39
C GLU A 147 9.06 -17.60 -12.61
N ALA A 148 8.20 -17.65 -11.57
CA ALA A 148 7.96 -16.56 -10.65
C ALA A 148 9.23 -16.08 -9.93
N CYS A 149 10.06 -17.02 -9.45
CA CYS A 149 11.34 -16.71 -8.82
C CYS A 149 12.32 -16.07 -9.83
N LEU A 150 12.38 -16.60 -11.05
CA LEU A 150 13.24 -16.06 -12.11
C LEU A 150 12.81 -14.65 -12.52
N ALA A 151 11.50 -14.36 -12.56
CA ALA A 151 11.00 -13.03 -12.85
C ALA A 151 11.37 -12.00 -11.77
N LEU A 152 11.37 -12.40 -10.49
CA LEU A 152 11.70 -11.50 -9.38
C LEU A 152 13.20 -11.28 -9.18
N PHE A 153 14.03 -12.31 -9.42
CA PHE A 153 15.43 -12.32 -9.00
C PHE A 153 16.43 -12.63 -10.12
N GLY A 154 15.97 -13.05 -11.30
CA GLY A 154 16.81 -13.59 -12.36
C GLY A 154 17.28 -15.03 -12.08
N PRO A 155 18.16 -15.57 -12.95
CA PRO A 155 18.57 -16.97 -12.89
C PRO A 155 19.63 -17.30 -11.82
N ASP A 156 20.31 -16.30 -11.27
CA ASP A 156 21.41 -16.50 -10.33
C ASP A 156 20.92 -16.68 -8.88
N PRO A 157 21.17 -17.84 -8.24
CA PRO A 157 20.81 -18.07 -6.84
C PRO A 157 21.47 -17.10 -5.85
N GLY A 158 22.68 -16.60 -6.17
CA GLY A 158 23.40 -15.63 -5.33
C GLY A 158 22.65 -14.31 -5.23
N THR A 159 22.17 -13.82 -6.37
CA THR A 159 21.34 -12.60 -6.48
C THR A 159 20.06 -12.71 -5.66
N ARG A 160 19.36 -13.85 -5.72
CA ARG A 160 18.18 -14.10 -4.88
C ARG A 160 18.52 -14.04 -3.40
N ALA A 161 19.52 -14.80 -2.95
CA ALA A 161 19.88 -14.85 -1.53
C ALA A 161 20.31 -13.48 -0.98
N ALA A 162 21.01 -12.67 -1.78
CA ALA A 162 21.35 -11.30 -1.43
C ALA A 162 20.11 -10.41 -1.33
N ALA A 163 19.20 -10.46 -2.31
CA ALA A 163 17.98 -9.65 -2.30
C ALA A 163 17.06 -9.97 -1.09
N LEU A 164 16.85 -11.24 -0.79
CA LEU A 164 16.07 -11.71 0.36
C LEU A 164 16.66 -11.22 1.69
N ARG A 165 17.98 -11.29 1.83
CA ARG A 165 18.69 -10.78 3.00
C ARG A 165 18.51 -9.27 3.14
N THR A 166 18.70 -8.51 2.06
CA THR A 166 18.51 -7.05 2.05
C THR A 166 17.08 -6.68 2.44
N ALA A 167 16.07 -7.42 1.97
CA ALA A 167 14.67 -7.17 2.32
C ALA A 167 14.41 -7.32 3.82
N TYR A 168 14.87 -8.41 4.45
CA TYR A 168 14.76 -8.57 5.92
C TYR A 168 15.50 -7.47 6.67
N GLN A 169 16.75 -7.20 6.30
CA GLN A 169 17.57 -6.18 6.96
C GLN A 169 16.94 -4.79 6.88
N ARG A 170 16.30 -4.46 5.75
CA ARG A 170 15.53 -3.24 5.58
C ARG A 170 14.31 -3.20 6.52
N ALA A 171 13.52 -4.27 6.58
CA ALA A 171 12.37 -4.37 7.48
C ALA A 171 12.80 -4.22 8.95
N LEU A 172 13.90 -4.89 9.35
CA LEU A 172 14.44 -4.86 10.71
C LEU A 172 14.99 -3.51 11.17
N SER A 173 15.19 -2.57 10.23
CA SER A 173 15.62 -1.22 10.52
C SER A 173 14.44 -0.26 10.76
N ALA A 174 13.21 -0.67 10.41
CA ALA A 174 12.04 0.17 10.47
C ALA A 174 11.19 -0.10 11.73
N PRO A 175 10.66 0.93 12.41
CA PRO A 175 9.82 0.76 13.59
C PRO A 175 8.38 0.43 13.18
N HIS A 176 8.09 -0.84 12.88
CA HIS A 176 6.77 -1.28 12.44
C HIS A 176 6.19 -2.41 13.29
N SER A 177 4.86 -2.58 13.26
CA SER A 177 4.13 -3.55 14.09
C SER A 177 4.48 -5.03 13.84
N ALA A 178 5.08 -5.36 12.70
CA ALA A 178 5.47 -6.72 12.29
C ALA A 178 6.96 -7.04 12.51
N LEU A 179 7.66 -6.25 13.32
CA LEU A 179 9.11 -6.37 13.49
C LEU A 179 9.53 -7.69 14.17
N GLU A 180 8.72 -8.20 15.10
CA GLU A 180 8.98 -9.46 15.80
C GLU A 180 8.91 -10.66 14.84
N SER A 181 7.85 -10.74 14.02
CA SER A 181 7.68 -11.81 13.03
C SER A 181 8.79 -11.75 11.97
N ALA A 182 9.16 -10.54 11.53
CA ALA A 182 10.28 -10.35 10.61
C ALA A 182 11.63 -10.82 11.21
N TRP A 183 11.87 -10.57 12.50
CA TRP A 183 13.10 -11.02 13.17
C TRP A 183 13.19 -12.53 13.27
N GLN A 184 12.11 -13.20 13.68
CA GLN A 184 12.07 -14.66 13.77
C GLN A 184 12.30 -15.31 12.40
N ALA A 185 11.68 -14.75 11.35
CA ALA A 185 11.87 -15.23 9.98
C ALA A 185 13.32 -14.99 9.48
N TYR A 186 13.93 -13.85 9.83
CA TYR A 186 15.33 -13.57 9.51
C TYR A 186 16.30 -14.55 10.22
N GLU A 187 16.06 -14.86 11.49
CA GLU A 187 16.85 -15.86 12.22
C GLU A 187 16.79 -17.23 11.54
N ALA A 188 15.59 -17.69 11.17
CA ALA A 188 15.41 -18.94 10.44
C ALA A 188 16.12 -18.92 9.07
N PHE A 189 16.02 -17.79 8.35
CA PHE A 189 16.68 -17.62 7.05
C PHE A 189 18.21 -17.73 7.16
N GLU A 190 18.87 -17.01 8.08
CA GLU A 190 20.32 -17.09 8.21
C GLU A 190 20.79 -18.45 8.75
N GLN A 191 19.97 -19.14 9.56
CA GLN A 191 20.29 -20.47 10.08
C GLN A 191 20.11 -21.59 9.04
N SER A 192 19.33 -21.35 7.99
CA SER A 192 19.18 -22.29 6.86
C SER A 192 20.45 -22.42 6.02
N GLY A 193 21.36 -21.44 6.11
CA GLY A 193 22.64 -21.45 5.41
C GLY A 193 23.61 -22.51 5.96
N SER A 194 24.50 -23.00 5.10
CA SER A 194 25.50 -24.02 5.47
C SER A 194 26.61 -23.50 6.39
N ASN A 195 26.88 -22.19 6.40
CA ASN A 195 27.98 -21.58 7.15
C ASN A 195 27.51 -20.99 8.49
N ARG A 196 27.60 -21.79 9.56
CA ARG A 196 27.18 -21.39 10.92
C ARG A 196 27.94 -20.18 11.48
N THR A 197 29.21 -20.00 11.12
CA THR A 197 30.01 -18.87 11.59
C THR A 197 29.53 -17.56 10.97
N LEU A 198 29.23 -17.57 9.67
CA LEU A 198 28.66 -16.40 8.98
C LEU A 198 27.26 -16.09 9.48
N SER A 199 26.42 -17.11 9.66
CA SER A 199 25.07 -16.99 10.22
C SER A 199 25.11 -16.29 11.59
N LYS A 200 25.92 -16.78 12.54
CA LYS A 200 26.07 -16.17 13.86
C LYS A 200 26.51 -14.71 13.77
N ARG A 201 27.52 -14.42 12.93
CA ARG A 201 28.02 -13.05 12.75
C ARG A 201 26.94 -12.09 12.25
N ALA A 202 26.13 -12.52 11.28
CA ALA A 202 25.04 -11.71 10.75
C ALA A 202 23.97 -11.42 11.82
N LEU A 203 23.58 -12.43 12.60
CA LEU A 203 22.61 -12.26 13.68
C LEU A 203 23.12 -11.36 14.80
N ASP A 204 24.39 -11.51 15.20
CA ASP A 204 25.02 -10.65 16.22
C ASP A 204 25.10 -9.19 15.74
N GLU A 205 25.31 -8.96 14.44
CA GLU A 205 25.34 -7.63 13.84
C GLU A 205 23.95 -6.96 13.78
N TRP A 206 22.89 -7.72 13.49
CA TRP A 206 21.55 -7.16 13.26
C TRP A 206 20.67 -7.11 14.51
N ARG A 207 20.95 -7.93 15.52
CA ARG A 207 20.19 -7.95 16.79
C ARG A 207 20.09 -6.59 17.47
N PRO A 208 21.16 -5.76 17.58
CA PRO A 208 21.05 -4.43 18.15
C PRO A 208 20.15 -3.49 17.35
N ARG A 209 20.13 -3.60 16.00
CA ARG A 209 19.29 -2.76 15.12
C ARG A 209 17.82 -3.10 15.28
N TYR A 210 17.51 -4.41 15.30
CA TYR A 210 16.18 -4.90 15.62
C TYR A 210 15.70 -4.39 16.98
N HIS A 211 16.53 -4.47 18.03
CA HIS A 211 16.16 -3.94 19.35
C HIS A 211 15.94 -2.43 19.36
N ALA A 212 16.73 -1.67 18.59
CA ALA A 212 16.55 -0.23 18.45
C ALA A 212 15.22 0.11 17.74
N ALA A 213 14.91 -0.55 16.61
CA ALA A 213 13.67 -0.36 15.89
C ALA A 213 12.43 -0.75 16.72
N ARG A 214 12.55 -1.78 17.57
CA ARG A 214 11.47 -2.22 18.48
C ARG A 214 11.21 -1.25 19.64
N ALA A 215 12.17 -0.39 19.96
CA ALA A 215 12.09 0.53 21.09
C ALA A 215 11.47 1.90 20.73
N LEU A 216 11.22 2.15 19.44
CA LEU A 216 10.55 3.33 18.89
C LEU A 216 9.04 3.09 18.82
#